data_AF-A0A1F3XSM9-F1
#
_entry.id   AF-A0A1F3XSM9-F1
#
_cell.length_a   1.000
_cell.length_b   1.000
_cell.length_c   1.000
_cell.angle_alpha   90.00
_cell.angle_beta   90.00
_cell.angle_gamma   90.00
#
_symmetry.space_group_name_H-M   'P 1'
#
loop_
_entity.id
_entity.type
_entity.pdbx_description
1 polymer ?
#
loop_
_entity_poly.entity_id
_entity_poly.type
_entity_poly.pdbx_seq_one_letter_code
_entity_poly.pdbx_strand_id
1 'polypeptide(L)'
;MAEIRIGISGWTYPPWRGTFYPKGLPQNRELAFASRQVSSIEINGSFYSLQRPSSYQSWYAAAPDDFVFSVKANRYITHIRRLLEIERPLANFFASGVLALREKLGPILWQFPPSFKFDPQRFKNFLEILPRSTHEAARLAKRHDAWMAGRTWVETDEDRPVSHTIEIRNQSFETNEFVAMMRAHEIPIVFSDSGGKWPYIEEVTGGFVYVRLHGSEELYASGYDDAALDDWEDRVRVWKSGRTRKSTSLAQAKVPRKARDVFVYFDNDAKIRAPFDAISLLERLTDFRPAYPINAEFRYSDRYKRAA
;
A
#
# COMPACT_ATOMS: atom_id res chain seq x y z
N MET A 1 1.38 17.74 -11.11
CA MET A 1 0.27 16.99 -11.75
C MET A 1 -0.05 15.80 -10.86
N ALA A 2 -1.17 15.12 -11.04
CA ALA A 2 -1.41 13.86 -10.32
C ALA A 2 -0.43 12.79 -10.80
N GLU A 3 0.10 11.96 -9.91
CA GLU A 3 1.13 10.95 -10.19
C GLU A 3 0.56 9.52 -10.23
N ILE A 4 1.23 8.62 -10.98
CA ILE A 4 0.95 7.18 -10.94
C ILE A 4 2.13 6.50 -10.26
N ARG A 5 1.87 5.74 -9.19
CA ARG A 5 2.85 5.00 -8.42
C ARG A 5 2.45 3.54 -8.40
N ILE A 6 3.18 2.69 -9.13
CA ILE A 6 2.88 1.27 -9.27
C ILE A 6 4.07 0.47 -8.78
N GLY A 7 3.79 -0.60 -8.04
CA GLY A 7 4.81 -1.60 -7.73
C GLY A 7 4.27 -2.78 -6.95
N ILE A 8 5.08 -3.24 -6.01
CA ILE A 8 4.93 -4.54 -5.34
C ILE A 8 4.79 -4.39 -3.82
N SER A 9 4.23 -5.43 -3.19
CA SER A 9 4.00 -5.49 -1.76
C SER A 9 5.11 -6.27 -1.06
N GLY A 10 6.17 -5.58 -0.65
CA GLY A 10 7.40 -6.21 -0.15
C GLY A 10 8.32 -6.66 -1.28
N TRP A 11 9.55 -7.06 -0.93
CA TRP A 11 10.60 -7.39 -1.90
C TRP A 11 11.44 -8.62 -1.51
N THR A 12 11.32 -9.13 -0.30
CA THR A 12 12.19 -10.21 0.19
C THR A 12 11.51 -11.58 0.04
N TYR A 13 11.49 -12.11 -1.18
CA TYR A 13 10.83 -13.38 -1.49
C TYR A 13 11.82 -14.37 -2.15
N PRO A 14 12.14 -15.52 -1.51
CA PRO A 14 13.08 -16.50 -2.07
C PRO A 14 12.75 -16.97 -3.51
N PRO A 15 11.48 -17.22 -3.89
CA PRO A 15 11.14 -17.63 -5.26
C PRO A 15 11.49 -16.60 -6.35
N TRP A 16 11.71 -15.34 -5.99
CA TRP A 16 12.07 -14.28 -6.95
C TRP A 16 13.55 -14.34 -7.36
N ARG A 17 14.38 -15.10 -6.66
CA ARG A 17 15.81 -15.23 -6.97
C ARG A 17 16.03 -16.13 -8.18
N GLY A 18 16.76 -15.61 -9.17
CA GLY A 18 17.00 -16.30 -10.44
C GLY A 18 15.86 -16.13 -11.45
N THR A 19 14.79 -15.42 -11.10
CA THR A 19 13.66 -15.10 -11.98
C THR A 19 13.52 -13.59 -12.14
N PHE A 20 13.02 -12.90 -11.12
CA PHE A 20 12.98 -11.44 -11.06
C PHE A 20 14.33 -10.85 -10.66
N TYR A 21 14.96 -11.41 -9.62
CA TYR A 21 16.32 -11.01 -9.22
C TYR A 21 17.38 -11.77 -10.03
N PRO A 22 18.44 -11.10 -10.48
CA PRO A 22 19.59 -11.74 -11.10
C PRO A 22 20.19 -12.83 -10.21
N LYS A 23 20.69 -13.89 -10.82
CA LYS A 23 21.38 -14.97 -10.10
C LYS A 23 22.58 -14.40 -9.35
N GLY A 24 22.69 -14.71 -8.05
CA GLY A 24 23.79 -14.26 -7.21
C GLY A 24 23.64 -12.84 -6.65
N LEU A 25 22.52 -12.14 -6.89
CA LEU A 25 22.27 -10.84 -6.26
C LEU A 25 22.24 -11.01 -4.72
N PRO A 26 23.09 -10.28 -3.97
CA PRO A 26 23.05 -10.30 -2.51
C PRO A 26 21.70 -9.78 -1.99
N GLN A 27 21.14 -10.42 -0.95
CA GLN A 27 19.82 -10.07 -0.42
C GLN A 27 19.73 -8.59 0.03
N ASN A 28 20.79 -8.04 0.61
CA ASN A 28 20.83 -6.63 1.02
C ASN A 28 20.81 -5.63 -0.16
N ARG A 29 20.92 -6.12 -1.40
CA ARG A 29 20.80 -5.33 -2.64
C ARG A 29 19.45 -5.54 -3.33
N GLU A 30 18.57 -6.42 -2.84
CA GLU A 30 17.27 -6.71 -3.45
C GLU A 30 16.37 -5.46 -3.51
N LEU A 31 16.31 -4.65 -2.45
CA LEU A 31 15.55 -3.40 -2.48
C LEU A 31 16.12 -2.41 -3.51
N ALA A 32 17.45 -2.28 -3.55
CA ALA A 32 18.09 -1.40 -4.52
C ALA A 32 17.75 -1.86 -5.96
N PHE A 33 17.78 -3.15 -6.23
CA PHE A 33 17.35 -3.69 -7.53
C PHE A 33 15.86 -3.42 -7.80
N ALA A 34 14.96 -3.84 -6.89
CA ALA A 34 13.52 -3.77 -7.06
C ALA A 34 13.02 -2.34 -7.25
N SER A 35 13.53 -1.38 -6.45
CA SER A 35 13.16 0.04 -6.54
C SER A 35 13.55 0.72 -7.87
N ARG A 36 14.34 0.05 -8.72
CA ARG A 36 14.72 0.51 -10.06
C ARG A 36 13.92 -0.18 -11.17
N GLN A 37 12.99 -1.06 -10.79
CA GLN A 37 12.09 -1.79 -11.70
C GLN A 37 10.65 -1.26 -11.60
N VAL A 38 10.29 -0.57 -10.52
CA VAL A 38 8.96 -0.03 -10.25
C VAL A 38 9.07 1.40 -9.73
N SER A 39 7.96 2.13 -9.62
CA SER A 39 7.94 3.53 -9.15
C SER A 39 7.56 3.72 -7.67
N SER A 40 7.13 2.64 -7.01
CA SER A 40 6.82 2.61 -5.58
C SER A 40 6.84 1.18 -5.03
N ILE A 41 7.02 1.02 -3.71
CA ILE A 41 6.92 -0.28 -3.02
C ILE A 41 6.11 -0.11 -1.73
N GLU A 42 5.22 -1.06 -1.43
CA GLU A 42 4.53 -1.16 -0.13
C GLU A 42 5.40 -1.96 0.85
N ILE A 43 5.83 -1.34 1.94
CA ILE A 43 6.61 -1.99 3.00
C ILE A 43 5.70 -2.90 3.80
N ASN A 44 5.92 -4.21 3.67
CA ASN A 44 5.16 -5.24 4.38
C ASN A 44 5.79 -5.70 5.71
N GLY A 45 7.11 -5.55 5.88
CA GLY A 45 7.80 -6.01 7.10
C GLY A 45 7.27 -5.36 8.39
N SER A 46 6.85 -4.09 8.32
CA SER A 46 6.27 -3.32 9.43
C SER A 46 4.94 -3.87 9.94
N PHE A 47 4.22 -4.65 9.11
CA PHE A 47 2.98 -5.32 9.50
C PHE A 47 3.24 -6.37 10.59
N TYR A 48 4.34 -7.11 10.48
CA TYR A 48 4.63 -8.26 11.36
C TYR A 48 5.41 -7.87 12.61
N SER A 49 6.25 -6.84 12.55
CA SER A 49 7.06 -6.39 13.68
C SER A 49 7.37 -4.90 13.58
N LEU A 50 7.59 -4.27 14.74
CA LEU A 50 8.16 -2.93 14.76
C LEU A 50 9.60 -3.00 14.26
N GLN A 51 9.84 -2.31 13.14
CA GLN A 51 11.16 -2.19 12.55
C GLN A 51 12.05 -1.31 13.44
N ARG A 52 13.34 -1.24 13.10
CA ARG A 52 14.27 -0.30 13.73
C ARG A 52 14.40 0.94 12.85
N PRO A 53 14.70 2.12 13.42
CA PRO A 53 15.01 3.32 12.64
C PRO A 53 16.05 3.08 11.55
N SER A 54 17.09 2.30 11.85
CA SER A 54 18.15 1.93 10.90
C SER A 54 17.63 1.20 9.66
N SER A 55 16.54 0.42 9.77
CA SER A 55 15.92 -0.25 8.63
C SER A 55 15.33 0.77 7.66
N TYR A 56 14.53 1.71 8.17
CA TYR A 56 13.92 2.76 7.34
C TYR A 56 14.96 3.68 6.72
N GLN A 57 16.01 4.06 7.46
CA GLN A 57 17.12 4.84 6.93
C GLN A 57 17.84 4.11 5.78
N SER A 58 18.08 2.80 5.94
CA SER A 58 18.66 1.96 4.89
C SER A 58 17.76 1.88 3.66
N TRP A 59 16.45 1.74 3.86
CA TRP A 59 15.49 1.70 2.75
C TRP A 59 15.40 3.02 2.00
N TYR A 60 15.37 4.14 2.72
CA TYR A 60 15.43 5.49 2.17
C TYR A 60 16.67 5.68 1.28
N ALA A 61 17.85 5.27 1.77
CA ALA A 61 19.12 5.39 1.06
C ALA A 61 19.26 4.46 -0.15
N ALA A 62 18.60 3.30 -0.14
CA ALA A 62 18.70 2.32 -1.22
C ALA A 62 17.83 2.67 -2.45
N ALA A 63 16.74 3.40 -2.25
CA ALA A 63 15.78 3.75 -3.29
C ALA A 63 16.15 5.06 -4.03
N PRO A 64 15.71 5.24 -5.29
CA PRO A 64 15.84 6.50 -6.03
C PRO A 64 15.26 7.72 -5.28
N ASP A 65 15.70 8.92 -5.65
CA ASP A 65 15.30 10.17 -4.96
C ASP A 65 13.81 10.47 -5.10
N ASP A 66 13.22 10.18 -6.25
CA ASP A 66 11.81 10.38 -6.57
C ASP A 66 10.91 9.21 -6.15
N PHE A 67 11.46 8.21 -5.44
CA PHE A 67 10.77 6.99 -5.07
C PHE A 67 9.87 7.18 -3.83
N VAL A 68 8.69 6.57 -3.84
CA VAL A 68 7.75 6.63 -2.70
C VAL A 68 7.53 5.24 -2.12
N PHE A 69 7.56 5.12 -0.80
CA PHE A 69 7.18 3.92 -0.07
C PHE A 69 5.79 4.07 0.55
N SER A 70 4.89 3.14 0.26
CA SER A 70 3.73 2.93 1.14
C SER A 70 4.18 2.11 2.36
N VAL A 71 3.56 2.31 3.52
CA VAL A 71 3.89 1.57 4.75
C VAL A 71 2.69 0.83 5.28
N LYS A 72 2.76 -0.51 5.34
CA LYS A 72 1.72 -1.31 5.97
C LYS A 72 1.84 -1.23 7.49
N ALA A 73 0.79 -0.72 8.13
CA ALA A 73 0.77 -0.50 9.57
C ALA A 73 0.83 -1.80 10.37
N ASN A 74 1.29 -1.72 11.61
CA ASN A 74 1.54 -2.90 12.42
C ASN A 74 0.24 -3.66 12.77
N ARG A 75 0.21 -4.97 12.51
CA ARG A 75 -0.96 -5.84 12.75
C ARG A 75 -1.40 -5.88 14.20
N TYR A 76 -0.51 -5.54 15.14
CA TYR A 76 -0.86 -5.47 16.55
C TYR A 76 -2.00 -4.48 16.78
N ILE A 77 -2.09 -3.39 16.02
CA ILE A 77 -3.15 -2.38 16.14
C ILE A 77 -4.47 -2.90 15.57
N THR A 78 -4.47 -3.40 14.33
CA THR A 78 -5.71 -3.74 13.60
C THR A 78 -6.20 -5.18 13.82
N HIS A 79 -5.30 -6.13 14.04
CA HIS A 79 -5.64 -7.56 14.17
C HIS A 79 -5.68 -8.04 15.62
N ILE A 80 -4.74 -7.60 16.45
CA ILE A 80 -4.60 -8.08 17.84
C ILE A 80 -5.39 -7.20 18.81
N ARG A 81 -5.04 -5.92 18.91
CA ARG A 81 -5.75 -4.94 19.76
C ARG A 81 -7.10 -4.55 19.20
N ARG A 82 -7.31 -4.71 17.90
CA ARG A 82 -8.60 -4.46 17.23
C ARG A 82 -9.16 -3.08 17.60
N LEU A 83 -8.29 -2.07 17.55
CA LEU A 83 -8.56 -0.66 17.90
C LEU A 83 -8.87 -0.37 19.38
N LEU A 84 -8.62 -1.31 20.30
CA LEU A 84 -8.80 -1.09 21.74
C LEU A 84 -7.49 -0.64 22.39
N GLU A 85 -7.51 0.54 23.04
CA GLU A 85 -6.38 1.19 23.73
C GLU A 85 -5.10 1.20 22.87
N ILE A 86 -5.22 1.76 21.68
CA ILE A 86 -4.17 1.74 20.66
C ILE A 86 -3.28 2.99 20.67
N GLU A 87 -3.46 3.93 21.59
CA GLU A 87 -2.68 5.17 21.67
C GLU A 87 -1.18 4.88 21.83
N ARG A 88 -0.80 3.99 22.76
CA ARG A 88 0.59 3.54 22.95
C ARG A 88 1.09 2.70 21.77
N PRO A 89 0.37 1.66 21.29
CA PRO A 89 0.72 0.95 20.07
C PRO A 89 0.96 1.84 18.85
N LEU A 90 0.13 2.86 18.65
CA LEU A 90 0.24 3.83 17.56
C LEU A 90 1.48 4.71 17.72
N ALA A 91 1.74 5.20 18.94
CA ALA A 91 2.97 5.92 19.26
C ALA A 91 4.22 5.07 19.00
N ASN A 92 4.22 3.80 19.41
CA ASN A 92 5.32 2.87 19.15
C ASN A 92 5.53 2.62 17.65
N PHE A 93 4.45 2.52 16.87
CA PHE A 93 4.53 2.37 15.42
C PHE A 93 5.24 3.54 14.76
N PHE A 94 4.82 4.78 15.05
CA PHE A 94 5.51 5.96 14.49
C PHE A 94 6.94 6.11 15.02
N ALA A 95 7.16 5.84 16.30
CA ALA A 95 8.49 5.86 16.91
C ALA A 95 9.43 4.78 16.34
N SER A 96 8.93 3.75 15.66
CA SER A 96 9.77 2.66 15.13
C SER A 96 10.70 3.07 13.98
N GLY A 97 10.53 4.29 13.42
CA GLY A 97 11.36 4.78 12.32
C GLY A 97 10.60 5.24 11.08
N VAL A 98 9.27 5.20 11.06
CA VAL A 98 8.46 5.51 9.86
C VAL A 98 8.82 6.88 9.28
N LEU A 99 9.04 7.89 10.13
CA LEU A 99 9.39 9.25 9.72
C LEU A 99 10.81 9.38 9.14
N ALA A 100 11.68 8.37 9.28
CA ALA A 100 13.00 8.36 8.64
C ALA A 100 12.92 8.17 7.11
N LEU A 101 11.73 7.87 6.56
CA LEU A 101 11.48 7.86 5.12
C LEU A 101 11.29 9.26 4.52
N ARG A 102 11.09 10.31 5.35
CA ARG A 102 11.04 11.72 4.93
C ARG A 102 10.10 11.95 3.73
N GLU A 103 10.56 12.59 2.68
CA GLU A 103 9.82 12.83 1.43
C GLU A 103 9.44 11.56 0.67
N LYS A 104 10.11 10.44 0.95
CA LYS A 104 9.76 9.12 0.39
C LYS A 104 8.66 8.41 1.19
N LEU A 105 8.15 9.00 2.28
CA LEU A 105 7.00 8.48 3.02
C LEU A 105 5.70 8.74 2.24
N GLY A 106 5.16 7.69 1.66
CA GLY A 106 3.84 7.67 1.03
C GLY A 106 2.71 7.30 2.01
N PRO A 107 1.57 6.82 1.48
CA PRO A 107 0.43 6.45 2.31
C PRO A 107 0.74 5.33 3.32
N ILE A 108 0.11 5.41 4.49
CA ILE A 108 0.13 4.35 5.50
C ILE A 108 -1.13 3.50 5.34
N LEU A 109 -0.95 2.22 5.03
CA LEU A 109 -2.02 1.23 4.87
C LEU A 109 -2.43 0.62 6.21
N TRP A 110 -3.71 0.76 6.55
CA TRP A 110 -4.35 0.10 7.68
C TRP A 110 -5.27 -1.02 7.18
N GLN A 111 -4.74 -2.25 7.14
CA GLN A 111 -5.50 -3.43 6.77
C GLN A 111 -6.19 -4.06 7.99
N PHE A 112 -7.48 -4.37 7.87
CA PHE A 112 -8.28 -5.07 8.88
C PHE A 112 -8.56 -6.53 8.48
N PRO A 113 -8.58 -7.48 9.44
CA PRO A 113 -8.84 -8.88 9.12
C PRO A 113 -10.32 -9.14 8.79
N PRO A 114 -10.66 -10.24 8.09
CA PRO A 114 -12.05 -10.62 7.82
C PRO A 114 -12.91 -10.83 9.06
N SER A 115 -12.31 -11.10 10.23
CA SER A 115 -13.03 -11.23 11.50
C SER A 115 -13.34 -9.89 12.18
N PHE A 116 -12.87 -8.77 11.65
CA PHE A 116 -13.15 -7.43 12.18
C PHE A 116 -14.45 -6.90 11.57
N LYS A 117 -15.46 -6.65 12.40
CA LYS A 117 -16.74 -6.09 11.96
C LYS A 117 -16.75 -4.57 12.16
N PHE A 118 -17.49 -3.87 11.32
CA PHE A 118 -17.67 -2.42 11.43
C PHE A 118 -18.42 -2.06 12.71
N ASP A 119 -17.83 -1.15 13.47
CA ASP A 119 -18.38 -0.53 14.68
C ASP A 119 -18.14 0.98 14.47
N PRO A 120 -19.20 1.76 14.15
CA PRO A 120 -19.04 3.15 13.73
C PRO A 120 -18.28 4.01 14.74
N GLN A 121 -18.61 3.89 16.03
CA GLN A 121 -17.99 4.70 17.07
C GLN A 121 -16.51 4.34 17.24
N ARG A 122 -16.20 3.04 17.29
CA ARG A 122 -14.81 2.58 17.42
C ARG A 122 -13.96 2.99 16.22
N PHE A 123 -14.52 2.87 15.02
CA PHE A 123 -13.81 3.22 13.80
C PHE A 123 -13.59 4.74 13.71
N LYS A 124 -14.60 5.55 14.02
CA LYS A 124 -14.49 7.00 14.09
C LYS A 124 -13.39 7.44 15.07
N ASN A 125 -13.38 6.91 16.29
CA ASN A 125 -12.36 7.22 17.29
C ASN A 125 -10.95 6.92 16.76
N PHE A 126 -10.79 5.81 16.03
CA PHE A 126 -9.52 5.48 15.40
C PHE A 126 -9.10 6.51 14.34
N LEU A 127 -10.02 6.92 13.45
CA LEU A 127 -9.71 7.92 12.42
C LEU A 127 -9.33 9.28 13.02
N GLU A 128 -9.92 9.67 14.15
CA GLU A 128 -9.66 10.93 14.84
C GLU A 128 -8.28 11.01 15.50
N ILE A 129 -7.69 9.87 15.89
CA ILE A 129 -6.36 9.84 16.53
C ILE A 129 -5.20 9.68 15.54
N LEU A 130 -5.49 9.47 14.25
CA LEU A 130 -4.47 9.34 13.21
C LEU A 130 -3.80 10.70 12.94
N PRO A 131 -2.45 10.80 13.05
CA PRO A 131 -1.76 12.07 12.79
C PRO A 131 -1.84 12.44 11.31
N ARG A 132 -2.19 13.68 11.00
CA ARG A 132 -2.38 14.20 9.63
C ARG A 132 -1.13 14.88 9.08
N SER A 133 -0.11 15.09 9.91
CA SER A 133 1.17 15.64 9.50
C SER A 133 2.35 14.93 10.17
N THR A 134 3.56 15.06 9.60
CA THR A 134 4.77 14.47 10.19
C THR A 134 5.11 15.11 11.54
N HIS A 135 4.79 16.38 11.77
CA HIS A 135 4.88 16.98 13.11
C HIS A 135 3.91 16.34 14.12
N GLU A 136 2.66 16.09 13.72
CA GLU A 136 1.69 15.38 14.58
C GLU A 136 2.16 13.96 14.89
N ALA A 137 2.65 13.25 13.87
CA ALA A 137 3.20 11.91 14.01
C ALA A 137 4.43 11.88 14.92
N ALA A 138 5.33 12.86 14.81
CA ALA A 138 6.49 13.01 15.68
C ALA A 138 6.08 13.29 17.14
N ARG A 139 5.10 14.16 17.36
CA ARG A 139 4.53 14.40 18.71
C ARG A 139 3.91 13.14 19.30
N LEU A 140 3.15 12.39 18.50
CA LEU A 140 2.58 11.12 18.91
C LEU A 140 3.67 10.09 19.23
N ALA A 141 4.70 9.99 18.40
CA ALA A 141 5.83 9.08 18.57
C ALA A 141 6.57 9.30 19.91
N LYS A 142 6.66 10.55 20.41
CA LYS A 142 7.24 10.85 21.73
C LYS A 142 6.48 10.21 22.90
N ARG A 143 5.23 9.76 22.68
CA ARG A 143 4.42 9.01 23.64
C ARG A 143 4.67 7.50 23.57
N HIS A 144 5.77 7.05 22.97
CA HIS A 144 6.12 5.64 22.93
C HIS A 144 6.29 5.06 24.34
N ASP A 145 6.23 3.73 24.45
CA ASP A 145 6.48 3.02 25.69
C ASP A 145 7.97 3.04 26.07
N ALA A 146 8.28 2.93 27.36
CA ALA A 146 9.64 2.98 27.87
C ALA A 146 10.55 1.88 27.29
N TRP A 147 10.01 0.70 26.98
CA TRP A 147 10.79 -0.42 26.40
C TRP A 147 11.34 -0.13 24.99
N MET A 148 10.81 0.90 24.32
CA MET A 148 11.32 1.38 23.03
C MET A 148 12.57 2.27 23.16
N ALA A 149 13.03 2.59 24.37
CA ALA A 149 14.22 3.41 24.60
C ALA A 149 15.44 2.88 23.82
N GLY A 150 16.18 3.78 23.18
CA GLY A 150 17.36 3.44 22.36
C GLY A 150 17.06 2.82 21.00
N ARG A 151 15.79 2.68 20.61
CA ARG A 151 15.36 2.15 19.32
C ARG A 151 14.23 2.95 18.68
N THR A 152 14.21 4.26 18.92
CA THR A 152 13.16 5.18 18.45
C THR A 152 13.67 6.22 17.46
N TRP A 153 12.76 6.73 16.65
CA TRP A 153 12.91 7.91 15.80
C TRP A 153 11.64 8.75 15.97
N VAL A 154 11.76 9.91 16.60
CA VAL A 154 10.62 10.74 17.03
C VAL A 154 10.69 12.17 16.50
N GLU A 155 11.50 12.37 15.46
CA GLU A 155 11.76 13.65 14.82
C GLU A 155 11.39 13.59 13.34
N THR A 156 11.17 14.76 12.75
CA THR A 156 10.99 14.93 11.31
C THR A 156 11.77 16.16 10.88
N ASP A 157 12.28 16.12 9.65
CA ASP A 157 13.07 17.19 9.03
C ASP A 157 12.19 18.36 8.56
N GLU A 158 10.96 18.06 8.13
CA GLU A 158 9.97 19.04 7.68
C GLU A 158 8.56 18.56 8.03
N ASP A 159 7.60 19.49 8.12
CA ASP A 159 6.18 19.17 8.23
C ASP A 159 5.60 18.82 6.87
N ARG A 160 5.19 17.56 6.69
CA ARG A 160 4.58 17.05 5.47
C ARG A 160 3.25 16.38 5.80
N PRO A 161 2.28 16.37 4.87
CA PRO A 161 1.06 15.60 5.06
C PRO A 161 1.36 14.12 5.29
N VAL A 162 0.71 13.52 6.29
CA VAL A 162 0.71 12.06 6.48
C VAL A 162 -0.59 11.52 5.90
N SER A 163 -0.45 10.71 4.86
CA SER A 163 -1.58 10.08 4.19
C SER A 163 -1.90 8.71 4.78
N HIS A 164 -3.18 8.39 4.92
CA HIS A 164 -3.65 7.10 5.40
C HIS A 164 -4.59 6.47 4.39
N THR A 165 -4.66 5.14 4.36
CA THR A 165 -5.64 4.40 3.57
C THR A 165 -6.11 3.17 4.35
N ILE A 166 -7.36 2.76 4.14
CA ILE A 166 -8.01 1.67 4.89
C ILE A 166 -8.35 0.51 3.95
N GLU A 167 -7.87 -0.69 4.27
CA GLU A 167 -8.33 -1.92 3.63
C GLU A 167 -9.23 -2.72 4.55
N ILE A 168 -10.45 -2.96 4.10
CA ILE A 168 -11.45 -3.79 4.76
C ILE A 168 -11.48 -5.19 4.15
N ARG A 169 -11.90 -6.17 4.95
CA ARG A 169 -12.07 -7.58 4.50
C ARG A 169 -13.35 -8.23 5.02
N ASN A 170 -14.27 -7.43 5.57
CA ASN A 170 -15.52 -7.90 6.16
C ASN A 170 -16.71 -7.09 5.60
N GLN A 171 -17.78 -7.80 5.24
CA GLN A 171 -18.94 -7.22 4.55
C GLN A 171 -19.72 -6.19 5.38
N SER A 172 -19.61 -6.20 6.71
CA SER A 172 -20.26 -5.21 7.57
C SER A 172 -19.84 -3.75 7.31
N PHE A 173 -18.75 -3.53 6.57
CA PHE A 173 -18.31 -2.20 6.14
C PHE A 173 -19.00 -1.71 4.86
N GLU A 174 -19.76 -2.53 4.13
CA GLU A 174 -20.50 -2.14 2.92
C GLU A 174 -21.75 -1.30 3.27
N THR A 175 -21.53 -0.13 3.88
CA THR A 175 -22.59 0.76 4.35
C THR A 175 -22.34 2.21 3.92
N ASN A 176 -23.43 2.97 3.77
CA ASN A 176 -23.36 4.42 3.51
C ASN A 176 -22.66 5.17 4.63
N GLU A 177 -22.86 4.75 5.86
CA GLU A 177 -22.25 5.36 7.04
C GLU A 177 -20.73 5.24 6.99
N PHE A 178 -20.19 4.05 6.66
CA PHE A 178 -18.76 3.87 6.50
C PHE A 178 -18.20 4.75 5.38
N VAL A 179 -18.80 4.72 4.17
CA VAL A 179 -18.32 5.54 3.05
C VAL A 179 -18.39 7.03 3.36
N ALA A 180 -19.46 7.50 4.01
CA ALA A 180 -19.60 8.90 4.43
C ALA A 180 -18.54 9.28 5.47
N MET A 181 -18.25 8.41 6.44
CA MET A 181 -17.18 8.62 7.42
C MET A 181 -15.82 8.73 6.74
N MET A 182 -15.49 7.82 5.83
CA MET A 182 -14.23 7.88 5.08
C MET A 182 -14.08 9.17 4.27
N ARG A 183 -15.17 9.65 3.64
CA ARG A 183 -15.21 10.95 2.95
C ARG A 183 -15.00 12.13 3.89
N ALA A 184 -15.65 12.14 5.04
CA ALA A 184 -15.54 13.21 6.02
C ALA A 184 -14.12 13.37 6.57
N HIS A 185 -13.35 12.26 6.65
CA HIS A 185 -11.95 12.27 7.07
C HIS A 185 -10.95 12.37 5.89
N GLU A 186 -11.45 12.43 4.65
CA GLU A 186 -10.66 12.41 3.41
C GLU A 186 -9.66 11.23 3.33
N ILE A 187 -10.03 10.06 3.87
CA ILE A 187 -9.19 8.86 3.87
C ILE A 187 -9.66 7.91 2.78
N PRO A 188 -8.80 7.54 1.81
CA PRO A 188 -9.13 6.54 0.81
C PRO A 188 -9.47 5.17 1.40
N ILE A 189 -10.50 4.55 0.82
CA ILE A 189 -10.75 3.12 0.94
C ILE A 189 -9.89 2.42 -0.11
N VAL A 190 -9.23 1.33 0.26
CA VAL A 190 -8.45 0.52 -0.67
C VAL A 190 -9.39 -0.24 -1.60
N PHE A 191 -9.14 -0.13 -2.91
CA PHE A 191 -9.77 -0.96 -3.92
C PHE A 191 -9.02 -2.29 -3.97
N SER A 192 -9.53 -3.27 -3.21
CA SER A 192 -8.91 -4.59 -3.07
C SER A 192 -9.50 -5.57 -4.07
N ASP A 193 -8.74 -5.88 -5.11
CA ASP A 193 -9.10 -6.97 -6.02
C ASP A 193 -8.62 -8.31 -5.45
N SER A 194 -9.57 -9.17 -5.09
CA SER A 194 -9.33 -10.38 -4.31
C SER A 194 -10.04 -11.61 -4.89
N GLY A 195 -10.39 -11.58 -6.18
CA GLY A 195 -11.17 -12.66 -6.82
C GLY A 195 -12.54 -12.87 -6.17
N GLY A 196 -13.15 -11.80 -5.65
CA GLY A 196 -14.45 -11.85 -4.95
C GLY A 196 -14.41 -12.35 -3.50
N LYS A 197 -13.22 -12.61 -2.93
CA LYS A 197 -13.11 -13.11 -1.55
C LYS A 197 -13.45 -12.06 -0.49
N TRP A 198 -13.16 -10.79 -0.75
CA TRP A 198 -13.41 -9.69 0.16
C TRP A 198 -14.33 -8.64 -0.48
N PRO A 199 -15.01 -7.82 0.35
CA PRO A 199 -15.80 -6.68 -0.13
C PRO A 199 -15.01 -5.78 -1.08
N TYR A 200 -15.68 -5.30 -2.12
CA TYR A 200 -15.12 -4.37 -3.09
C TYR A 200 -15.94 -3.07 -3.11
N ILE A 201 -15.36 -2.02 -2.53
CA ILE A 201 -15.96 -0.68 -2.47
C ILE A 201 -15.13 0.25 -3.35
N GLU A 202 -15.56 0.49 -4.59
CA GLU A 202 -14.89 1.41 -5.53
C GLU A 202 -15.37 2.85 -5.33
N GLU A 203 -15.28 3.33 -4.10
CA GLU A 203 -15.67 4.69 -3.74
C GLU A 203 -14.47 5.58 -3.52
N VAL A 204 -14.42 6.68 -4.27
CA VAL A 204 -13.43 7.72 -4.03
C VAL A 204 -13.82 8.50 -2.79
N THR A 205 -13.02 8.34 -1.73
CA THR A 205 -13.25 8.95 -0.41
C THR A 205 -12.15 9.91 0.04
N GLY A 206 -11.02 10.00 -0.66
CA GLY A 206 -9.93 10.90 -0.29
C GLY A 206 -9.22 11.56 -1.48
N GLY A 207 -8.08 12.18 -1.20
CA GLY A 207 -7.28 12.94 -2.18
C GLY A 207 -6.54 12.10 -3.21
N PHE A 208 -6.40 10.79 -2.98
CA PHE A 208 -5.72 9.83 -3.85
C PHE A 208 -6.52 8.53 -3.95
N VAL A 209 -6.14 7.65 -4.87
CA VAL A 209 -6.67 6.28 -4.99
C VAL A 209 -5.58 5.29 -4.59
N TYR A 210 -5.97 4.23 -3.86
CA TYR A 210 -5.07 3.16 -3.45
C TYR A 210 -5.68 1.81 -3.84
N VAL A 211 -4.93 1.03 -4.62
CA VAL A 211 -5.37 -0.25 -5.16
C VAL A 211 -4.44 -1.34 -4.66
N ARG A 212 -5.00 -2.47 -4.22
CA ARG A 212 -4.23 -3.69 -3.94
C ARG A 212 -4.77 -4.83 -4.79
N LEU A 213 -3.87 -5.41 -5.57
CA LEU A 213 -4.15 -6.46 -6.53
C LEU A 213 -3.66 -7.79 -5.96
N HIS A 214 -4.58 -8.56 -5.38
CA HIS A 214 -4.27 -9.82 -4.71
C HIS A 214 -4.32 -11.02 -5.66
N GLY A 215 -4.68 -10.83 -6.94
CA GLY A 215 -4.91 -11.90 -7.92
C GLY A 215 -6.39 -12.01 -8.30
N SER A 216 -6.65 -12.21 -9.60
CA SER A 216 -7.97 -12.16 -10.24
C SER A 216 -8.86 -13.38 -9.97
N GLU A 217 -8.27 -14.56 -9.75
CA GLU A 217 -9.00 -15.83 -9.59
C GLU A 217 -8.65 -16.53 -8.27
N GLU A 218 -7.36 -16.69 -8.01
CA GLU A 218 -6.82 -17.25 -6.77
C GLU A 218 -6.04 -16.19 -5.99
N LEU A 219 -6.45 -15.99 -4.74
CA LEU A 219 -5.79 -15.08 -3.82
C LEU A 219 -4.30 -15.43 -3.68
N TYR A 220 -3.46 -14.47 -4.02
CA TYR A 220 -2.01 -14.45 -3.97
C TYR A 220 -1.27 -15.30 -5.01
N ALA A 221 -1.98 -16.07 -5.84
CA ALA A 221 -1.40 -17.05 -6.75
C ALA A 221 -1.67 -16.75 -8.23
N SER A 222 -2.84 -16.18 -8.55
CA SER A 222 -3.19 -15.80 -9.91
C SER A 222 -2.49 -14.50 -10.31
N GLY A 223 -2.08 -14.43 -11.57
CA GLY A 223 -1.57 -13.19 -12.17
C GLY A 223 -2.62 -12.55 -13.04
N TYR A 224 -2.30 -11.35 -13.49
CA TYR A 224 -3.17 -10.60 -14.38
C TYR A 224 -2.76 -10.88 -15.82
N ASP A 225 -3.67 -11.39 -16.64
CA ASP A 225 -3.45 -11.49 -18.07
C ASP A 225 -3.55 -10.12 -18.75
N ASP A 226 -3.24 -10.05 -20.04
CA ASP A 226 -3.23 -8.77 -20.76
C ASP A 226 -4.60 -8.07 -20.73
N ALA A 227 -5.70 -8.83 -20.84
CA ALA A 227 -7.05 -8.27 -20.79
C ALA A 227 -7.38 -7.69 -19.40
N ALA A 228 -6.97 -8.36 -18.32
CA ALA A 228 -7.13 -7.84 -16.97
C ALA A 228 -6.26 -6.59 -16.75
N LEU A 229 -5.03 -6.57 -17.27
CA LEU A 229 -4.16 -5.40 -17.22
C LEU A 229 -4.70 -4.23 -18.05
N ASP A 230 -5.35 -4.48 -19.19
CA ASP A 230 -6.04 -3.46 -20.00
C ASP A 230 -7.17 -2.78 -19.20
N ASP A 231 -8.01 -3.56 -18.51
CA ASP A 231 -9.08 -2.99 -17.66
C ASP A 231 -8.50 -2.21 -16.46
N TRP A 232 -7.38 -2.66 -15.87
CA TRP A 232 -6.69 -1.90 -14.83
C TRP A 232 -6.05 -0.61 -15.35
N GLU A 233 -5.51 -0.63 -16.57
CA GLU A 233 -5.00 0.56 -17.24
C GLU A 233 -6.12 1.62 -17.38
N ASP A 234 -7.26 1.23 -17.92
CA ASP A 234 -8.42 2.11 -18.11
C ASP A 234 -8.91 2.69 -16.77
N ARG A 235 -9.02 1.86 -15.74
CA ARG A 235 -9.37 2.28 -14.38
C ARG A 235 -8.42 3.36 -13.86
N VAL A 236 -7.11 3.12 -13.95
CA VAL A 236 -6.09 4.08 -13.47
C VAL A 236 -6.17 5.39 -14.24
N ARG A 237 -6.34 5.35 -15.57
CA ARG A 237 -6.51 6.55 -16.41
C ARG A 237 -7.75 7.36 -16.02
N VAL A 238 -8.87 6.68 -15.71
CA VAL A 238 -10.10 7.33 -15.22
C VAL A 238 -9.81 8.09 -13.93
N TRP A 239 -9.24 7.45 -12.92
CA TRP A 239 -8.98 8.07 -11.62
C TRP A 239 -7.95 9.20 -11.69
N LYS A 240 -6.85 9.01 -12.44
CA LYS A 240 -5.83 10.06 -12.65
C LYS A 240 -6.43 11.31 -13.29
N SER A 241 -7.33 11.15 -14.26
CA SER A 241 -8.04 12.27 -14.91
C SER A 241 -9.08 12.96 -14.00
N GLY A 242 -9.25 12.45 -12.78
CA GLY A 242 -10.17 12.93 -11.77
C GLY A 242 -11.61 12.46 -11.92
N ARG A 243 -11.87 11.62 -12.91
CA ARG A 243 -13.16 10.95 -13.09
C ARG A 243 -13.27 9.77 -12.12
N THR A 244 -14.49 9.29 -11.95
CA THR A 244 -14.79 8.03 -11.26
C THR A 244 -15.50 7.10 -12.25
N ARG A 245 -15.38 5.78 -12.07
CA ARG A 245 -16.30 4.86 -12.76
C ARG A 245 -17.67 4.93 -12.09
N LYS A 246 -18.63 4.15 -12.62
CA LYS A 246 -19.95 4.04 -12.00
C LYS A 246 -19.76 3.56 -10.56
N SER A 247 -20.13 4.42 -9.62
CA SER A 247 -20.09 4.16 -8.18
C SER A 247 -20.73 2.81 -7.88
N THR A 248 -20.05 1.97 -7.09
CA THR A 248 -20.66 0.75 -6.53
C THR A 248 -21.51 1.08 -5.30
N SER A 249 -21.44 2.32 -4.79
CA SER A 249 -22.07 2.75 -3.54
C SER A 249 -23.52 3.16 -3.62
N LEU A 250 -24.16 2.78 -2.51
CA LEU A 250 -25.47 3.11 -2.00
C LEU A 250 -25.61 4.60 -1.56
N ALA A 251 -24.53 5.40 -1.54
CA ALA A 251 -24.50 6.81 -1.10
C ALA A 251 -24.32 7.76 -2.30
N GLN A 252 -25.39 8.47 -2.65
CA GLN A 252 -25.54 9.31 -3.85
C GLN A 252 -24.67 10.60 -3.89
N ALA A 253 -23.63 10.73 -3.06
CA ALA A 253 -22.84 11.95 -3.00
C ALA A 253 -22.00 12.13 -4.29
N LYS A 254 -22.15 13.29 -4.94
CA LYS A 254 -21.32 13.66 -6.09
C LYS A 254 -19.86 13.81 -5.66
N VAL A 255 -18.97 13.01 -6.26
CA VAL A 255 -17.53 13.15 -6.07
C VAL A 255 -17.00 14.25 -7.00
N PRO A 256 -16.27 15.26 -6.51
CA PRO A 256 -15.68 16.30 -7.36
C PRO A 256 -14.73 15.72 -8.40
N ARG A 257 -14.78 16.25 -9.62
CA ARG A 257 -13.82 15.91 -10.68
C ARG A 257 -12.50 16.63 -10.43
N LYS A 258 -11.55 15.93 -9.81
CA LYS A 258 -10.22 16.44 -9.46
C LYS A 258 -9.20 15.36 -9.73
N ALA A 259 -8.11 15.67 -10.43
CA ALA A 259 -7.02 14.72 -10.68
C ALA A 259 -6.45 14.18 -9.36
N ARG A 260 -6.11 12.89 -9.33
CA ARG A 260 -5.70 12.17 -8.11
C ARG A 260 -4.45 11.35 -8.36
N ASP A 261 -3.56 11.35 -7.38
CA ASP A 261 -2.49 10.37 -7.34
C ASP A 261 -3.11 8.97 -7.25
N VAL A 262 -2.51 8.00 -7.95
CA VAL A 262 -2.97 6.62 -7.96
C VAL A 262 -1.82 5.71 -7.55
N PHE A 263 -2.01 5.03 -6.43
CA PHE A 263 -1.10 4.02 -5.90
C PHE A 263 -1.65 2.63 -6.21
N VAL A 264 -0.87 1.77 -6.85
CA VAL A 264 -1.26 0.39 -7.16
C VAL A 264 -0.16 -0.55 -6.70
N TYR A 265 -0.53 -1.52 -5.86
CA TYR A 265 0.39 -2.52 -5.36
C TYR A 265 -0.11 -3.92 -5.69
N PHE A 266 0.73 -4.68 -6.39
CA PHE A 266 0.53 -6.11 -6.59
C PHE A 266 0.98 -6.85 -5.32
N ASP A 267 0.08 -7.65 -4.76
CA ASP A 267 0.28 -8.47 -3.54
C ASP A 267 0.18 -9.97 -3.89
N ASN A 268 0.13 -10.32 -5.19
CA ASN A 268 0.12 -11.69 -5.72
C ASN A 268 1.51 -12.34 -5.73
N ASP A 269 2.21 -12.25 -4.59
CA ASP A 269 3.63 -12.53 -4.48
C ASP A 269 3.97 -14.04 -4.43
N ALA A 270 2.99 -14.91 -4.15
CA ALA A 270 3.24 -16.32 -3.87
C ALA A 270 3.75 -17.11 -5.09
N LYS A 271 3.45 -16.66 -6.31
CA LYS A 271 3.87 -17.30 -7.57
C LYS A 271 4.76 -16.41 -8.46
N ILE A 272 5.50 -15.44 -7.87
CA ILE A 272 6.49 -14.60 -8.57
C ILE A 272 5.89 -13.62 -9.60
N ARG A 273 4.56 -13.44 -9.61
CA ARG A 273 3.89 -12.65 -10.68
C ARG A 273 3.89 -11.15 -10.44
N ALA A 274 3.76 -10.74 -9.18
CA ALA A 274 3.63 -9.33 -8.79
C ALA A 274 4.66 -8.37 -9.43
N PRO A 275 5.98 -8.67 -9.48
CA PRO A 275 6.93 -7.76 -10.09
C PRO A 275 6.69 -7.55 -11.59
N PHE A 276 6.37 -8.62 -12.32
CA PHE A 276 6.15 -8.54 -13.76
C PHE A 276 4.84 -7.84 -14.09
N ASP A 277 3.75 -8.17 -13.38
CA ASP A 277 2.46 -7.52 -13.56
C ASP A 277 2.56 -6.01 -13.26
N ALA A 278 3.29 -5.64 -12.19
CA ALA A 278 3.55 -4.24 -11.84
C ALA A 278 4.32 -3.48 -12.92
N ILE A 279 5.36 -4.09 -13.47
CA ILE A 279 6.16 -3.47 -14.55
C ILE A 279 5.30 -3.31 -15.81
N SER A 280 4.55 -4.36 -16.20
CA SER A 280 3.68 -4.32 -17.37
C SER A 280 2.64 -3.20 -17.27
N LEU A 281 1.96 -3.06 -16.13
CA LEU A 281 0.99 -1.99 -15.92
C LEU A 281 1.65 -0.59 -15.93
N LEU A 282 2.85 -0.48 -15.36
CA LEU A 282 3.60 0.78 -15.32
C LEU A 282 4.08 1.22 -16.72
N GLU A 283 4.55 0.28 -17.55
CA GLU A 283 4.96 0.53 -18.95
C GLU A 283 3.77 0.95 -19.84
N ARG A 284 2.57 0.40 -19.58
CA ARG A 284 1.33 0.78 -20.26
C ARG A 284 0.91 2.23 -19.93
N LEU A 285 1.08 2.63 -18.68
CA LEU A 285 0.55 3.90 -18.15
C LEU A 285 1.52 5.08 -18.22
N THR A 286 2.83 4.83 -18.37
CA THR A 286 3.87 5.84 -18.21
C THR A 286 5.06 5.59 -19.15
N ASP A 287 5.93 6.60 -19.29
CA ASP A 287 7.21 6.45 -20.00
C ASP A 287 8.30 5.75 -19.17
N PHE A 288 7.92 5.15 -18.03
CA PHE A 288 8.87 4.45 -17.16
C PHE A 288 9.59 3.33 -17.92
N ARG A 289 10.90 3.22 -17.69
CA ARG A 289 11.73 2.14 -18.23
C ARG A 289 12.48 1.50 -17.08
N PRO A 290 12.30 0.18 -16.84
CA PRO A 290 13.09 -0.53 -15.84
C PRO A 290 14.59 -0.38 -16.10
N ALA A 291 15.37 -0.10 -15.05
CA ALA A 291 16.80 0.16 -15.21
C ALA A 291 17.63 -1.09 -15.60
N TYR A 292 17.07 -2.27 -15.36
CA TYR A 292 17.67 -3.56 -15.70
C TYR A 292 16.73 -4.33 -16.64
N PRO A 293 17.28 -5.08 -17.61
CA PRO A 293 16.48 -5.90 -18.49
C PRO A 293 15.75 -6.97 -17.69
N ILE A 294 14.49 -7.16 -18.04
CA ILE A 294 13.64 -8.19 -17.46
C ILE A 294 13.65 -9.37 -18.43
N ASN A 295 13.88 -10.58 -17.94
CA ASN A 295 13.86 -11.74 -18.80
C ASN A 295 12.44 -11.96 -19.35
N ALA A 296 12.27 -11.81 -20.66
CA ALA A 296 11.00 -11.89 -21.36
C ALA A 296 10.34 -13.28 -21.24
N GLU A 297 11.12 -14.34 -21.01
CA GLU A 297 10.59 -15.69 -20.75
C GLU A 297 9.67 -15.74 -19.52
N PHE A 298 9.87 -14.84 -18.56
CA PHE A 298 9.07 -14.74 -17.34
C PHE A 298 7.93 -13.72 -17.43
N ARG A 299 7.90 -12.87 -18.48
CA ARG A 299 6.77 -11.96 -18.74
C ARG A 299 5.55 -12.68 -19.32
N TYR A 300 5.76 -13.69 -20.19
CA TYR A 300 4.70 -14.21 -21.05
C TYR A 300 4.56 -15.74 -21.09
N SER A 301 5.34 -16.53 -20.35
CA SER A 301 5.32 -17.98 -20.61
C SER A 301 4.07 -18.68 -20.05
N ASP A 302 3.33 -19.30 -20.96
CA ASP A 302 2.32 -20.34 -20.70
C ASP A 302 2.87 -21.53 -19.86
N ARG A 303 4.19 -21.62 -19.65
CA ARG A 303 4.80 -22.63 -18.76
C ARG A 303 4.28 -22.53 -17.32
N TYR A 304 3.75 -21.38 -16.89
CA TYR A 304 3.24 -21.17 -15.54
C TYR A 304 1.76 -21.52 -15.34
N LYS A 305 0.99 -21.81 -16.41
CA LYS A 305 -0.38 -22.33 -16.30
C LYS A 305 -0.43 -23.78 -15.77
N ARG A 306 0.70 -24.49 -15.79
CA ARG A 306 0.77 -25.93 -15.45
C ARG A 306 1.34 -26.25 -14.06
N ALA A 307 1.70 -25.23 -13.27
CA ALA A 307 2.16 -25.40 -11.88
C ALA A 307 1.09 -24.93 -10.87
N ALA A 308 -0.15 -25.37 -11.10
CA ALA A 308 -1.25 -25.32 -10.13
C ALA A 308 -1.46 -26.72 -9.57
#